data_AF-A0A932V3L4-F1
#
_entry.id   AF-A0A932V3L4-F1
#
_cell.length_a   1.000
_cell.length_b   1.000
_cell.length_c   1.000
_cell.angle_alpha   90.00
_cell.angle_beta   90.00
_cell.angle_gamma   90.00
#
_symmetry.space_group_name_H-M   'P 1'
#
loop_
_entity.id
_entity.type
_entity.pdbx_description
1 polymer ?
#
loop_
_entity_poly.entity_id
_entity_poly.type
_entity_poly.pdbx_seq_one_letter_code
_entity_poly.pdbx_strand_id
1 'polypeptide(L)' 'NQIAAAGVTLPLAQQKVEQGTRHRAALGISQEANVLVIVVSEEDQSIEIAYEGALLPVESPAQLIKILTQLLSRRRRG' A
#
# COMPACT_ATOMS: atom_id res chain seq x y z
N ASN A 1 -6.83 10.03 -14.29
CA ASN A 1 -6.85 8.69 -13.65
C ASN A 1 -6.42 7.69 -14.71
N GLN A 2 -5.11 7.46 -14.81
CA GLN A 2 -4.51 6.61 -15.83
C GLN A 2 -3.50 5.70 -15.13
N ILE A 3 -3.30 4.51 -15.67
CA ILE A 3 -2.23 3.62 -15.22
C ILE A 3 -0.93 4.16 -15.83
N ALA A 4 0.02 4.56 -14.99
CA ALA A 4 1.29 5.12 -15.46
C ALA A 4 2.26 4.04 -15.97
N ALA A 5 2.32 2.90 -15.29
CA ALA A 5 3.22 1.78 -15.62
C ALA A 5 2.75 0.46 -14.96
N ALA A 6 3.32 -0.66 -15.41
CA ALA A 6 3.16 -2.00 -14.83
C ALA A 6 4.50 -2.75 -14.88
N GLY A 7 4.68 -3.78 -14.04
CA GLY A 7 5.94 -4.56 -13.99
C GLY A 7 7.14 -3.78 -13.44
N VAL A 8 6.89 -2.76 -12.61
CA VAL A 8 7.94 -1.90 -12.06
C VAL A 8 8.60 -2.51 -10.83
N THR A 9 9.90 -2.28 -10.69
CA THR A 9 10.64 -2.60 -9.46
C THR A 9 10.50 -1.44 -8.47
N LEU A 10 10.16 -1.76 -7.24
CA LEU A 10 10.04 -0.81 -6.14
C LEU A 10 11.12 -1.05 -5.08
N PRO A 11 11.54 -0.03 -4.31
CA PRO A 11 12.47 -0.19 -3.22
C PRO A 11 11.89 -1.12 -2.15
N LEU A 12 12.72 -2.00 -1.62
CA LEU A 12 12.33 -2.91 -0.54
C LEU A 12 12.69 -2.29 0.81
N ALA A 13 11.78 -2.38 1.77
CA ALA A 13 12.09 -2.05 3.15
C ALA A 13 13.27 -2.91 3.67
N GLN A 14 14.17 -2.27 4.42
CA GLN A 14 15.29 -2.94 5.07
C GLN A 14 14.85 -3.76 6.28
N GLN A 15 13.83 -3.29 7.00
CA GLN A 15 13.25 -4.04 8.10
C GLN A 15 12.65 -5.35 7.59
N LYS A 16 12.84 -6.42 8.37
CA LYS A 16 12.13 -7.68 8.13
C LYS A 16 10.67 -7.47 8.49
N VAL A 17 9.80 -7.88 7.58
CA VAL A 17 8.38 -8.13 7.82
C VAL A 17 8.17 -9.62 7.61
N GLU A 18 7.21 -10.20 8.31
CA GLU A 18 6.89 -11.63 8.22
C GLU A 18 6.40 -12.00 6.81
N GLN A 19 5.78 -11.05 6.12
CA GLN A 19 5.24 -11.22 4.78
C GLN A 19 6.32 -11.16 3.68
N GLY A 20 5.95 -11.68 2.49
CA GLY A 20 6.83 -11.75 1.32
C GLY A 20 7.23 -10.42 0.67
N THR A 21 7.93 -10.52 -0.47
CA THR A 21 8.57 -9.39 -1.18
C THR A 21 7.62 -8.25 -1.59
N ARG A 22 6.34 -8.56 -1.90
CA ARG A 22 5.33 -7.53 -2.20
C ARG A 22 5.07 -6.58 -1.03
N HIS A 23 4.99 -7.12 0.18
CA HIS A 23 4.77 -6.31 1.38
C HIS A 23 6.00 -5.47 1.70
N ARG A 24 7.19 -6.05 1.54
CA ARG A 24 8.45 -5.31 1.65
C ARG A 24 8.57 -4.17 0.65
N ALA A 25 8.14 -4.38 -0.60
CA ALA A 25 8.10 -3.36 -1.63
C ALA A 25 7.09 -2.26 -1.32
N ALA A 26 5.87 -2.64 -0.90
CA ALA A 26 4.84 -1.70 -0.49
C ALA A 26 5.29 -0.83 0.69
N LEU A 27 5.91 -1.45 1.69
CA LEU A 27 6.46 -0.76 2.84
C LEU A 27 7.62 0.17 2.43
N GLY A 28 8.57 -0.32 1.64
CA GLY A 28 9.75 0.46 1.22
C GLY A 28 9.36 1.72 0.46
N ILE A 29 8.49 1.62 -0.56
CA ILE A 29 8.06 2.81 -1.30
C ILE A 29 7.24 3.78 -0.43
N SER A 30 6.47 3.28 0.54
CA SER A 30 5.71 4.13 1.46
C SER A 30 6.58 4.88 2.48
N GLN A 31 7.81 4.39 2.73
CA GLN A 31 8.81 5.05 3.58
C GLN A 31 9.56 6.14 2.80
N GLU A 32 9.82 5.91 1.51
CA GLU A 32 10.58 6.83 0.65
C GLU A 32 9.72 7.93 0.00
N ALA A 33 8.41 7.71 -0.13
CA ALA A 33 7.52 8.63 -0.82
C ALA A 33 6.15 8.76 -0.16
N ASN A 34 5.51 9.92 -0.34
CA ASN A 34 4.12 10.14 0.04
C ASN A 34 3.17 9.44 -0.95
N VAL A 35 3.04 8.13 -0.78
CA VAL A 35 2.22 7.25 -1.60
C VAL A 35 1.35 6.35 -0.73
N LEU A 36 0.21 5.97 -1.30
CA LEU A 36 -0.65 4.94 -0.76
C LEU A 36 -0.47 3.69 -1.61
N VAL A 37 -0.16 2.55 -0.98
CA VAL A 37 -0.03 1.27 -1.67
C VAL A 37 -1.04 0.30 -1.09
N ILE A 38 -1.72 -0.42 -1.98
CA ILE A 38 -2.57 -1.56 -1.60
C ILE A 38 -1.78 -2.81 -1.98
N VAL A 39 -1.65 -3.74 -1.04
CA VAL A 39 -1.01 -5.04 -1.27
C VAL A 39 -1.98 -6.15 -0.92
N VAL A 40 -2.00 -7.18 -1.78
CA VAL A 40 -2.79 -8.41 -1.58
C VAL A 40 -1.80 -9.55 -1.45
N SER A 41 -1.91 -10.30 -0.36
CA SER A 41 -1.11 -11.50 -0.10
C SER A 41 -1.51 -12.64 -1.04
N GLU A 42 -0.54 -13.41 -1.55
CA GLU A 42 -0.85 -14.65 -2.28
C GLU A 42 -1.25 -15.77 -1.34
N GLU A 43 -0.69 -15.76 -0.13
CA GLU A 43 -0.69 -16.92 0.76
C GLU A 43 -2.04 -17.08 1.45
N ASP A 44 -2.55 -15.98 2.01
CA ASP A 44 -3.77 -15.94 2.83
C ASP A 44 -4.83 -14.98 2.28
N GLN A 45 -4.58 -14.38 1.12
CA GLN A 45 -5.49 -13.41 0.46
C GLN A 45 -5.81 -12.19 1.32
N SER A 46 -5.02 -11.94 2.36
CA SER A 46 -5.13 -10.74 3.19
C SER A 46 -4.84 -9.48 2.36
N ILE A 47 -5.52 -8.40 2.71
CA ILE A 47 -5.31 -7.08 2.11
C ILE A 47 -4.69 -6.19 3.18
N GLU A 48 -3.60 -5.53 2.84
CA GLU A 48 -2.98 -4.50 3.68
C GLU A 48 -2.78 -3.23 2.86
N ILE A 49 -2.72 -2.11 3.57
CA ILE A 49 -2.37 -0.81 3.01
C ILE A 49 -1.02 -0.40 3.58
N ALA A 50 -0.07 -0.07 2.70
CA ALA A 50 1.16 0.62 3.11
C ALA A 50 0.98 2.13 2.95
N TYR A 51 1.13 2.87 4.04
CA TYR A 51 1.02 4.33 4.06
C TYR A 51 1.91 4.90 5.16
N GLU A 52 2.68 5.95 4.83
CA GLU A 52 3.58 6.64 5.76
C GLU A 52 4.50 5.67 6.55
N GLY A 53 4.99 4.63 5.88
CA GLY A 53 5.91 3.66 6.48
C GLY A 53 5.28 2.63 7.42
N ALA A 54 3.95 2.47 7.41
CA ALA A 54 3.24 1.45 8.18
C ALA A 54 2.41 0.52 7.27
N LEU A 55 2.31 -0.76 7.64
CA LEU A 55 1.36 -1.72 7.06
C LEU A 55 0.11 -1.78 7.93
N LEU A 56 -1.05 -1.55 7.34
CA LEU A 56 -2.33 -1.50 8.01
C LEU A 56 -3.25 -2.59 7.43
N PRO A 57 -3.68 -3.58 8.24
CA PRO A 57 -4.59 -4.62 7.78
C PRO A 57 -5.97 -4.06 7.42
N VAL A 58 -6.59 -4.67 6.42
CA VAL A 58 -7.93 -4.35 5.95
C VAL A 58 -8.84 -5.55 6.19
N GLU A 59 -9.80 -5.38 7.09
CA GLU A 59 -10.72 -6.42 7.54
C GLU A 59 -11.96 -6.53 6.66
N SER A 60 -12.29 -5.49 5.88
CA SER A 60 -13.46 -5.51 5.00
C SER A 60 -13.33 -4.58 3.78
N PRO A 61 -14.07 -4.88 2.68
CA PRO A 61 -14.16 -3.98 1.53
C PRO A 61 -14.68 -2.58 1.90
N ALA A 62 -15.60 -2.49 2.86
CA ALA A 62 -16.13 -1.22 3.34
C ALA A 62 -15.05 -0.37 4.02
N GLN A 63 -14.19 -1.00 4.83
CA GLN A 63 -13.03 -0.33 5.43
C GLN A 63 -12.05 0.16 4.36
N LEU A 64 -11.75 -0.66 3.34
CA LEU A 64 -10.88 -0.26 2.23
C LEU A 64 -11.43 0.99 1.53
N ILE A 65 -12.70 0.96 1.12
CA ILE A 65 -13.36 2.09 0.42
C ILE A 65 -13.33 3.34 1.29
N LYS A 66 -13.59 3.21 2.59
CA LYS A 66 -13.52 4.34 3.54
C LYS A 66 -12.13 4.96 3.58
N ILE A 67 -11.08 4.15 3.71
CA ILE A 67 -9.69 4.61 3.74
C ILE A 67 -9.33 5.31 2.42
N LEU A 68 -9.61 4.68 1.28
CA LEU A 68 -9.34 5.25 -0.06
C LEU A 68 -10.05 6.59 -0.25
N THR A 69 -11.32 6.67 0.14
CA THR A 69 -12.11 7.89 0.02
C THR A 69 -11.52 9.01 0.88
N GLN A 70 -11.14 8.72 2.13
CA GLN A 70 -10.57 9.72 3.03
C GLN A 70 -9.22 10.26 2.52
N LEU A 71 -8.31 9.37 2.09
CA LEU A 71 -6.96 9.76 1.70
C LEU A 71 -6.91 10.40 0.31
N LEU A 72 -7.65 9.88 -0.66
CA LEU A 72 -7.66 10.43 -2.02
C LEU A 72 -8.43 11.76 -2.12
N SER A 73 -9.45 11.97 -1.27
CA SER A 73 -10.18 13.24 -1.22
C SER A 73 -9.35 14.39 -0.62
N ARG A 74 -8.39 14.08 0.26
CA ARG A 74 -7.44 15.07 0.79
C ARG A 74 -6.51 15.58 -0.31
N ARG A 75 -6.02 14.70 -1.17
CA ARG A 75 -5.03 15.02 -2.21
C ARG A 75 -5.58 15.88 -3.35
N ARG A 76 -6.91 15.93 -3.55
CA ARG A 76 -7.57 16.77 -4.56
C ARG A 76 -7.77 18.23 -4.15
N ARG A 77 -7.48 18.60 -2.91
CA ARG A 77 -7.64 19.97 -2.39
C ARG A 77 -6.34 20.78 -2.34
N GLY A 78 -5.29 20.32 -3.04
CA GLY A 78 -4.03 21.03 -3.21
C GLY A 78 -3.80 21.39 -4.67
#